data_AF-A0A2V8I686-F1
#
_entry.id   AF-A0A2V8I686-F1
#
_cell.length_a   1.000
_cell.length_b   1.000
_cell.length_c   1.000
_cell.angle_alpha   90.00
_cell.angle_beta   90.00
_cell.angle_gamma   90.00
#
_symmetry.space_group_name_H-M   'P 1'
#
loop_
_entity.id
_entity.type
_entity.pdbx_description
1 polymer ?
#
loop_
_entity_poly.entity_id
_entity_poly.type
_entity_poly.pdbx_seq_one_letter_code
_entity_poly.pdbx_strand_id
1 'polypeptide(L)' 'HTGDYTPEDAVSVARKLLPDILSYDPRRPTRFPDNGRTLTDDVVDGFLSMLSNGKVTGDKVGPHGDLLDEFPYLGPPHA' A
#
# COMPACT_ATOMS: atom_id res chain seq x y z
N HIS A 1 -11.28 -16.29 8.12
CA HIS A 1 -11.30 -16.49 6.66
C HIS A 1 -10.03 -15.85 6.09
N THR A 2 -9.16 -16.60 5.43
CA THR A 2 -7.89 -16.13 4.84
C THR A 2 -8.06 -15.76 3.36
N GLY A 3 -9.14 -15.06 2.98
CA GLY A 3 -9.38 -14.70 1.57
C GLY A 3 -9.56 -15.89 0.59
N ASP A 4 -9.60 -17.13 1.07
CA ASP A 4 -9.54 -18.38 0.28
C ASP A 4 -8.19 -18.64 -0.39
N TYR A 5 -7.11 -18.18 0.24
CA TYR A 5 -5.75 -18.57 -0.14
C TYR A 5 -5.50 -20.06 0.09
N THR A 6 -4.72 -20.66 -0.82
CA THR A 6 -3.98 -21.88 -0.50
C THR A 6 -2.95 -21.58 0.60
N PRO A 7 -2.51 -22.57 1.40
CA PRO A 7 -1.46 -22.34 2.39
C PRO A 7 -0.18 -21.72 1.82
N GLU A 8 0.22 -22.15 0.61
CA GLU A 8 1.40 -21.66 -0.09
C GLU A 8 1.27 -20.19 -0.50
N ASP A 9 0.11 -19.81 -1.06
CA ASP A 9 -0.17 -18.42 -1.44
C ASP A 9 -0.27 -17.53 -0.20
N ALA A 10 -0.89 -18.01 0.88
CA ALA A 10 -1.00 -17.27 2.14
C ALA A 10 0.39 -16.93 2.70
N VAL A 11 1.35 -17.87 2.67
CA VAL A 11 2.74 -17.63 3.10
C VAL A 11 3.44 -16.64 2.17
N SER A 12 3.23 -16.75 0.86
CA SER A 12 3.81 -15.83 -0.12
C SER A 12 3.35 -14.38 0.10
N VAL A 13 2.05 -14.19 0.33
CA VAL A 13 1.46 -12.88 0.64
C VAL A 13 1.92 -12.39 2.00
N ALA A 14 1.93 -13.24 3.02
CA ALA A 14 2.38 -12.88 4.36
C ALA A 14 3.83 -12.37 4.37
N ARG A 15 4.72 -12.92 3.54
CA ARG A 15 6.11 -12.43 3.41
C ARG A 15 6.24 -11.03 2.81
N LYS A 16 5.22 -10.55 2.10
CA LYS A 16 5.16 -9.15 1.63
C LYS A 16 4.64 -8.20 2.71
N LEU A 17 3.81 -8.70 3.62
CA LEU A 17 3.21 -7.94 4.72
C LEU A 17 4.06 -7.97 6.01
N LEU A 18 4.87 -9.01 6.18
CA LEU A 18 5.70 -9.29 7.35
C LEU A 18 7.13 -9.52 6.85
N PRO A 19 8.12 -8.69 7.24
CA PRO A 19 8.18 -7.87 8.45
C PRO A 19 7.45 -6.53 8.35
N ASP A 20 7.00 -6.00 9.49
CA ASP A 20 6.38 -4.66 9.66
C ASP A 20 7.39 -3.50 9.43
N ILE A 21 8.44 -3.76 8.64
CA ILE A 21 9.51 -2.84 8.30
C ILE A 21 9.49 -2.67 6.79
N LEU A 22 9.22 -1.45 6.34
CA LEU A 22 9.31 -1.07 4.93
C LEU A 22 10.79 -0.99 4.52
N SER A 23 11.24 -1.99 3.75
CA SER A 23 12.58 -1.99 3.17
C SER A 23 12.66 -0.98 2.03
N TYR A 24 13.78 -0.27 1.93
CA TYR A 24 14.02 0.74 0.90
C TYR A 24 15.42 0.61 0.30
N ASP A 25 15.49 0.43 -1.02
CA ASP A 25 16.69 0.50 -1.84
C ASP A 25 16.67 1.84 -2.62
N PRO A 26 17.61 2.76 -2.35
CA PRO A 26 17.64 4.08 -2.99
C PRO A 26 17.99 4.03 -4.49
N ARG A 27 18.35 2.86 -5.04
CA ARG A 27 18.65 2.67 -6.47
C ARG A 27 17.41 2.26 -7.27
N ARG A 28 16.27 2.04 -6.61
CA ARG A 28 15.01 1.60 -7.21
C ARG A 28 13.93 2.66 -7.00
N PRO A 29 12.94 2.79 -7.89
CA PRO A 29 11.79 3.67 -7.66
C PRO A 29 11.08 3.31 -6.35
N THR A 30 10.66 4.32 -5.58
CA THR A 30 9.86 4.13 -4.37
C THR A 30 8.43 3.77 -4.74
N ARG A 31 7.91 2.64 -4.23
CA ARG A 31 6.52 2.21 -4.42
C ARG A 31 6.15 1.10 -3.46
N PHE A 32 5.02 1.21 -2.78
CA PHE A 32 4.46 0.11 -2.00
C PHE A 32 3.94 -1.01 -2.92
N PRO A 33 4.10 -2.31 -2.55
CA PRO A 33 4.86 -2.83 -1.41
C PRO A 33 6.34 -3.10 -1.72
N ASP A 34 6.78 -2.89 -2.96
CA ASP A 34 8.03 -3.43 -3.48
C ASP A 34 9.30 -2.70 -3.02
N ASN A 35 9.20 -1.41 -2.70
CA ASN A 35 10.33 -0.56 -2.32
C ASN A 35 9.87 0.69 -1.54
N GLY A 36 9.71 0.59 -0.21
CA GLY A 36 9.18 1.68 0.61
C GLY A 36 7.72 2.00 0.31
N ARG A 37 7.34 3.28 0.48
CA ARG A 37 6.04 3.83 0.08
C ARG A 37 6.19 5.30 -0.28
N THR A 38 5.43 5.76 -1.27
CA THR A 38 5.28 7.19 -1.59
C THR A 38 4.11 7.79 -0.78
N LEU A 39 4.01 9.12 -0.74
CA LEU A 39 2.87 9.80 -0.10
C LEU A 39 1.54 9.55 -0.83
N THR A 40 1.61 9.26 -2.13
CA THR A 40 0.47 9.03 -3.01
C THR A 40 0.17 7.55 -3.24
N ASP A 41 0.87 6.64 -2.56
CA ASP A 41 0.56 5.22 -2.63
C ASP A 41 -0.73 4.95 -1.84
N ASP A 42 -1.72 4.36 -2.50
CA ASP A 42 -2.94 3.88 -1.85
C ASP A 42 -2.69 2.53 -1.17
N VAL A 43 -2.06 2.62 0.00
CA VAL A 43 -1.59 1.46 0.75
C VAL A 43 -2.78 0.63 1.23
N VAL A 44 -3.87 1.25 1.67
CA VAL A 44 -5.05 0.55 2.21
C VAL A 44 -5.69 -0.34 1.15
N ASP A 45 -5.86 0.15 -0.08
CA ASP A 45 -6.36 -0.64 -1.20
C ASP A 45 -5.46 -1.86 -1.48
N GLY A 46 -4.13 -1.66 -1.47
CA GLY A 46 -3.16 -2.74 -1.57
C GLY A 46 -3.29 -3.80 -0.48
N PHE A 47 -3.44 -3.38 0.78
CA PHE A 47 -3.64 -4.26 1.93
C PHE A 47 -4.95 -5.04 1.83
N LEU A 48 -6.06 -4.37 1.50
CA LEU A 48 -7.37 -5.01 1.35
C LEU A 48 -7.33 -6.06 0.24
N SER A 49 -6.68 -5.75 -0.89
CA SER A 49 -6.50 -6.70 -1.98
C SER A 49 -5.69 -7.92 -1.55
N MET A 50 -4.58 -7.71 -0.82
CA MET A 50 -3.77 -8.80 -0.29
C MET A 50 -4.47 -9.63 0.81
N LEU A 51 -5.28 -9.04 1.67
CA LEU A 51 -5.98 -9.78 2.73
C LEU A 51 -7.18 -10.57 2.20
N SER A 52 -7.81 -10.06 1.16
CA SER A 52 -9.05 -10.61 0.60
C SER A 52 -8.83 -11.53 -0.61
N ASN A 53 -7.57 -11.79 -0.99
CA ASN A 53 -7.25 -12.47 -2.24
C ASN A 53 -7.91 -11.80 -3.46
N GLY A 54 -7.78 -10.48 -3.53
CA GLY A 54 -8.27 -9.64 -4.62
C GLY A 54 -9.78 -9.42 -4.65
N LYS A 55 -10.55 -9.97 -3.70
CA LYS A 55 -12.02 -9.81 -3.65
C LYS A 55 -12.46 -8.41 -3.23
N VAL A 56 -11.63 -7.73 -2.44
CA VAL A 56 -11.80 -6.35 -2.02
C VAL A 56 -10.61 -5.58 -2.56
N THR A 57 -10.84 -4.82 -3.62
CA THR A 57 -9.77 -4.07 -4.30
C THR A 57 -9.57 -2.67 -3.74
N GLY A 58 -10.44 -2.21 -2.83
CA GLY A 58 -10.27 -0.94 -2.15
C GLY A 58 -11.35 -0.57 -1.14
N ASP A 59 -11.14 0.55 -0.44
CA ASP A 59 -12.04 1.08 0.59
C ASP A 59 -12.95 2.22 0.12
N LYS A 60 -12.84 2.59 -1.17
CA LYS A 60 -13.52 3.73 -1.84
C LYS A 60 -12.96 5.10 -1.49
N VAL A 61 -11.78 5.16 -0.88
CA VAL A 61 -10.99 6.37 -0.66
C VAL A 61 -9.73 6.24 -1.50
N GLY A 62 -9.65 6.99 -2.60
CA GLY A 62 -8.47 6.98 -3.45
C GLY A 62 -7.28 7.70 -2.82
N PRO A 63 -6.09 7.63 -3.46
CA PRO A 63 -4.92 8.36 -3.00
C PRO A 63 -5.13 9.87 -3.09
N HIS A 64 -4.46 10.62 -2.22
CA HIS A 64 -4.40 12.07 -2.34
C HIS A 64 -3.77 12.48 -3.69
N GLY A 65 -4.50 13.26 -4.48
CA GLY A 65 -4.02 13.83 -5.74
C GLY A 65 -3.64 15.31 -5.62
N ASP A 66 -3.75 15.87 -4.42
CA ASP A 66 -3.75 17.31 -4.15
C ASP A 66 -2.66 17.74 -3.16
N LEU A 67 -1.71 16.86 -2.84
CA LEU A 67 -0.59 17.19 -1.96
C LEU A 67 0.28 18.28 -2.60
N LEU A 68 0.68 19.28 -1.79
CA LEU A 68 1.64 20.31 -2.20
C LEU A 68 3.03 19.70 -2.43
N ASP A 69 3.82 20.28 -3.33
CA ASP A 69 5.18 19.81 -3.68
C ASP A 69 6.26 20.19 -2.65
N GLU A 70 5.91 20.97 -1.63
CA GLU A 70 6.83 21.44 -0.60
C GLU A 70 6.45 20.89 0.78
N PHE A 71 7.47 20.59 1.60
CA PHE A 71 7.28 20.14 2.97
C PHE A 71 6.40 21.15 3.75
N PRO A 72 5.34 20.69 4.46
CA PRO A 72 5.07 19.31 4.89
C PRO A 72 4.18 18.46 3.96
N TYR A 73 4.00 18.83 2.69
CA TYR A 73 3.26 18.08 1.66
C TYR A 73 1.77 17.87 2.00
N LEU A 74 1.09 18.90 2.53
CA LEU A 74 -0.34 18.85 2.85
C LEU A 74 -1.20 19.16 1.61
N GLY A 75 -2.46 18.72 1.61
CA GLY A 75 -3.46 19.19 0.64
C GLY A 75 -3.91 20.64 0.93
N PRO A 76 -4.45 21.36 -0.07
CA PRO A 76 -5.04 22.67 0.14
C PRO A 76 -6.22 22.61 1.13
N PRO A 77 -6.45 23.65 1.94
CA PRO A 77 -7.61 23.71 2.83
C PRO A 77 -8.93 23.55 2.06
N HIS A 78 -9.86 22.78 2.63
CA HIS A 78 -11.22 22.69 2.11
C HIS A 78 -12.01 23.95 2.49
N ALA A 79 -12.90 24.39 1.59
CA ALA A 79 -13.82 25.48 1.84
C ALA A 79 -15.05 25.03 2.64
#